data_AF-A0AAU8FXX5-F1
#
_entry.id   AF-A0AAU8FXX5-F1
#
_cell.length_a   1.000
_cell.length_b   1.000
_cell.length_c   1.000
_cell.angle_alpha   90.00
_cell.angle_beta   90.00
_cell.angle_gamma   90.00
#
_symmetry.space_group_name_H-M   'P 1'
#
loop_
_entity.id
_entity.type
_entity.pdbx_description
1 polymer ?
#
loop_
_entity_poly.entity_id
_entity_poly.type
_entity_poly.pdbx_seq_one_letter_code
_entity_poly.pdbx_strand_id
1 'polypeptide(L)'
;MLKPTGVIIVAIDHNEQAHLKLLMDDVFRAASSWERRALELELKRPGVVAWYRNPTGGTQAVAVPYGPVGGQRTVYPDVVVFRMIDGAVRVDIIDTHRPDHGDTAPKWSALAAWARRVNAGEFDIDDTLDGLGRRPRLGRVWAVINNRDDLLFVDLLEDGIGEQLGTIAETGAGV
;
A
#
# COMPACT_ATOMS: atom_id res chain seq x y z
N MET A 1 26.66 -13.28 18.87
CA MET A 1 25.58 -12.29 19.07
C MET A 1 25.33 -11.63 17.71
N LEU A 2 24.41 -12.18 16.93
CA LEU A 2 24.07 -11.68 15.58
C LEU A 2 23.05 -10.54 15.73
N LYS A 3 23.35 -9.38 15.15
CA LYS A 3 22.36 -8.30 15.00
C LYS A 3 21.34 -8.75 13.95
N PRO A 4 20.02 -8.61 14.18
CA PRO A 4 19.04 -8.98 13.17
C PRO A 4 19.12 -7.97 12.01
N THR A 5 19.66 -8.42 10.88
CA THR A 5 19.51 -7.75 9.59
C THR A 5 18.11 -8.02 9.07
N GLY A 6 17.34 -6.95 8.88
CA GLY A 6 15.94 -7.00 8.48
C GLY A 6 15.71 -7.77 7.20
N VAL A 7 14.99 -8.88 7.32
CA VAL A 7 14.32 -9.59 6.22
C VAL A 7 13.06 -10.22 6.84
N ILE A 8 11.88 -9.66 6.54
CA ILE A 8 10.61 -10.33 6.83
C ILE A 8 10.25 -11.09 5.55
N ILE A 9 10.74 -12.32 5.43
CA ILE A 9 10.21 -13.28 4.45
C ILE A 9 8.95 -13.87 5.05
N VAL A 10 7.82 -13.73 4.33
CA VAL A 10 6.61 -14.51 4.58
C VAL A 10 6.93 -15.95 4.20
N ALA A 11 7.42 -16.76 5.14
CA ALA A 11 7.62 -18.18 4.91
C ALA A 11 6.28 -18.91 5.02
N ILE A 12 5.67 -19.24 3.88
CA ILE A 12 4.59 -20.24 3.81
C ILE A 12 5.28 -21.60 3.74
N ASP A 13 5.25 -22.38 4.83
CA ASP A 13 5.75 -23.76 4.85
C ASP A 13 4.89 -24.68 3.95
N HIS A 14 5.51 -25.73 3.42
CA HIS A 14 5.00 -26.78 2.52
C HIS A 14 3.83 -27.60 3.08
N ASN A 15 3.38 -27.34 4.31
CA ASN A 15 2.33 -28.10 4.99
C ASN A 15 1.00 -27.35 5.17
N GLU A 16 0.79 -26.25 4.42
CA GLU A 16 -0.48 -25.52 4.30
C GLU A 16 -1.14 -25.02 5.62
N GLN A 17 -0.41 -25.03 6.74
CA GLN A 17 -0.88 -24.41 7.97
C GLN A 17 -0.38 -22.96 8.05
N ALA A 18 -1.31 -22.02 8.08
CA ALA A 18 -1.03 -20.60 8.28
C ALA A 18 -0.55 -20.33 9.71
N HIS A 19 0.71 -20.65 10.01
CA HIS A 19 1.39 -20.08 11.16
C HIS A 19 1.98 -18.73 10.76
N LEU A 20 1.13 -17.71 10.80
CA LEU A 20 1.54 -16.31 10.80
C LEU A 20 2.26 -16.03 12.11
N LYS A 21 3.54 -16.38 12.19
CA LYS A 21 4.37 -15.95 13.29
C LYS A 21 4.79 -14.51 13.01
N LEU A 22 3.92 -13.62 13.50
CA LEU A 22 4.09 -12.19 13.64
C LEU A 22 5.54 -11.86 14.06
N LEU A 23 6.22 -10.97 13.33
CA LEU A 23 7.24 -10.15 13.96
C LEU A 23 6.50 -9.06 14.73
N MET A 24 6.18 -9.43 15.96
CA MET A 24 5.58 -8.62 16.99
C MET A 24 6.67 -7.74 17.63
N ASP A 25 6.25 -6.55 18.05
CA ASP A 25 6.78 -5.76 19.18
C ASP A 25 7.83 -4.68 18.99
N ASP A 26 8.35 -4.37 17.80
CA ASP A 26 9.06 -3.10 17.67
C ASP A 26 8.94 -2.43 16.30
N VAL A 27 8.44 -1.19 16.34
CA VAL A 27 8.51 -0.16 15.31
C VAL A 27 7.46 -0.19 14.18
N PHE A 28 6.15 -0.31 14.49
CA PHE A 28 5.26 0.68 13.87
C PHE A 28 5.47 2.00 14.61
N ARG A 29 6.52 2.73 14.23
CA ARG A 29 6.51 4.17 14.45
C ARG A 29 5.56 4.74 13.40
N ALA A 30 4.27 4.66 13.69
CA ALA A 30 3.32 5.60 13.10
C ALA A 30 3.98 6.96 13.16
N ALA A 31 4.16 7.64 12.03
CA ALA A 31 4.66 9.00 12.07
C ALA A 31 3.67 9.92 12.81
N SER A 32 2.41 9.46 12.97
CA SER A 32 1.35 10.15 13.70
C SER A 32 0.29 9.23 14.34
N SER A 33 -0.50 9.77 15.27
CA SER A 33 -1.60 9.04 15.93
C SER A 33 -2.72 8.61 14.99
N TRP A 34 -2.94 9.34 13.89
CA TRP A 34 -4.03 9.06 12.95
C TRP A 34 -3.66 7.95 11.94
N GLU A 35 -2.38 7.86 11.53
CA GLU A 35 -1.87 6.73 10.75
C GLU A 35 -2.03 5.41 11.52
N ARG A 36 -1.77 5.46 12.83
CA ARG A 36 -2.03 4.33 13.72
C ARG A 36 -3.51 3.96 13.75
N ARG A 37 -4.40 4.94 13.87
CA ARG A 37 -5.85 4.70 13.82
C ARG A 37 -6.28 4.08 12.48
N ALA A 38 -5.74 4.56 11.36
CA ALA A 38 -6.02 4.01 10.02
C ALA A 38 -5.60 2.54 9.92
N LEU A 39 -4.38 2.22 10.37
CA LEU A 39 -3.88 0.85 10.43
C LEU A 39 -4.75 -0.03 11.34
N GLU A 40 -5.07 0.43 12.55
CA GLU A 40 -5.90 -0.32 13.51
C GLU A 40 -7.30 -0.63 12.96
N LEU A 41 -7.88 0.26 12.13
CA LEU A 41 -9.14 -0.02 11.43
C LEU A 41 -8.98 -1.08 10.34
N GLU A 42 -7.91 -1.01 9.55
CA GLU A 42 -7.64 -2.00 8.50
C GLU A 42 -7.33 -3.38 9.08
N LEU A 43 -6.58 -3.47 10.18
CA LEU A 43 -6.24 -4.74 10.84
C LEU A 43 -7.44 -5.44 11.47
N LYS A 44 -8.54 -4.72 11.74
CA LYS A 44 -9.80 -5.33 12.22
C LYS A 44 -10.62 -5.98 11.11
N ARG A 45 -10.22 -5.83 9.83
CA ARG A 45 -10.99 -6.38 8.72
C ARG A 45 -10.86 -7.92 8.66
N PRO A 46 -11.92 -8.62 8.26
CA PRO A 46 -11.88 -10.07 8.10
C PRO A 46 -10.80 -10.52 7.11
N GLY A 47 -10.17 -11.64 7.44
CA GLY A 47 -9.17 -12.27 6.58
C GLY A 47 -7.80 -11.61 6.61
N VAL A 48 -7.57 -10.53 7.35
CA VAL A 48 -6.21 -9.98 7.53
C VAL A 48 -5.33 -11.03 8.21
N VAL A 49 -4.23 -11.35 7.54
CA VAL A 49 -3.27 -12.35 7.98
C VAL A 49 -1.93 -11.72 8.34
N ALA A 50 -1.50 -10.72 7.58
CA ALA A 50 -0.26 -9.99 7.84
C ALA A 50 -0.38 -8.56 7.33
N TRP A 51 0.58 -7.73 7.72
CA TRP A 51 0.80 -6.41 7.14
C TRP A 51 2.29 -6.09 7.19
N TYR A 52 2.76 -5.20 6.32
CA TYR A 52 4.11 -4.68 6.35
C TYR A 52 4.11 -3.18 6.03
N ARG A 53 5.00 -2.42 6.68
CA ARG A 53 5.26 -1.02 6.34
C ARG A 53 6.13 -0.99 5.09
N ASN A 54 5.65 -0.34 4.04
CA ASN A 54 6.39 -0.27 2.79
C ASN A 54 7.70 0.52 2.97
N PRO A 55 8.87 -0.04 2.61
CA PRO A 55 10.10 0.71 2.65
C PRO A 55 10.16 1.76 1.54
N THR A 56 10.91 2.84 1.77
CA THR A 56 11.18 3.86 0.75
C THR A 56 12.36 3.45 -0.13
N GLY A 57 12.16 2.42 -0.95
CA GLY A 57 13.15 1.87 -1.88
C GLY A 57 13.60 0.43 -1.59
N GLY A 58 14.40 -0.12 -2.50
CA GLY A 58 14.79 -1.54 -2.49
C GLY A 58 13.83 -2.42 -3.31
N THR A 59 14.18 -3.69 -3.49
CA THR A 59 13.42 -4.67 -4.30
C THR A 59 12.13 -5.17 -3.63
N GLN A 60 11.91 -4.79 -2.38
CA GLN A 60 10.79 -5.19 -1.54
C GLN A 60 9.76 -4.05 -1.36
N ALA A 61 9.93 -2.96 -2.12
CA ALA A 61 9.09 -1.78 -2.03
C ALA A 61 8.07 -1.78 -3.16
N VAL A 62 6.80 -1.53 -2.82
CA VAL A 62 5.86 -1.00 -3.82
C VAL A 62 6.35 0.40 -4.19
N ALA A 63 6.77 0.56 -5.43
CA ALA A 63 7.38 1.77 -5.95
C ALA A 63 6.65 2.19 -7.23
N VAL A 64 5.87 3.27 -7.17
CA VAL A 64 5.08 3.72 -8.31
C VAL A 64 5.66 5.01 -8.87
N PRO A 65 6.15 5.00 -10.13
CA PRO A 65 6.65 6.21 -10.76
C PRO A 65 5.51 7.18 -11.09
N TYR A 66 5.75 8.48 -10.92
CA TYR A 66 4.81 9.55 -11.25
C TYR A 66 5.53 10.80 -11.77
N GLY A 67 4.81 11.68 -12.47
CA GLY A 67 5.36 12.89 -13.06
C GLY A 67 5.87 12.71 -14.51
N PRO A 68 6.37 13.80 -15.12
CA PRO A 68 6.70 13.82 -16.54
C PRO A 68 7.94 13.00 -16.87
N VAL A 69 8.01 12.51 -18.11
CA VAL A 69 9.19 11.82 -18.65
C VAL A 69 10.44 12.69 -18.49
N GLY A 70 11.49 12.13 -17.90
CA GLY A 70 12.75 12.83 -17.63
C GLY A 70 12.77 13.62 -16.31
N GLY A 71 11.65 13.67 -15.58
CA GLY A 71 11.53 14.25 -14.24
C GLY A 71 10.71 13.39 -13.28
N GLN A 72 10.63 12.09 -13.56
CA GLN A 72 9.82 11.16 -12.77
C GLN A 72 10.29 11.11 -11.31
N ARG A 73 9.31 11.11 -10.41
CA ARG A 73 9.45 10.84 -8.98
C ARG A 73 8.81 9.49 -8.67
N THR A 74 8.97 9.01 -7.44
CA THR A 74 8.40 7.73 -6.99
C THR A 74 7.54 7.96 -5.76
N VAL A 75 6.34 7.40 -5.74
CA VAL A 75 5.55 7.24 -4.52
C VAL A 75 5.74 5.84 -3.97
N TYR A 76 5.94 5.77 -2.66
CA TYR A 76 6.00 4.55 -1.87
C TYR A 76 4.78 4.56 -0.96
N PRO A 77 3.69 3.85 -1.29
CA PRO A 77 2.50 3.87 -0.45
C PRO A 77 2.82 3.32 0.93
N ASP A 78 2.22 3.85 1.99
CA ASP A 78 2.70 3.62 3.36
C ASP A 78 2.65 2.17 3.85
N VAL A 79 1.54 1.47 3.63
CA VAL A 79 1.26 0.18 4.24
C VAL A 79 0.74 -0.80 3.20
N VAL A 80 1.17 -2.05 3.35
CA VAL A 80 0.65 -3.17 2.58
C VAL A 80 0.07 -4.21 3.51
N VAL A 81 -1.14 -4.66 3.22
CA VAL A 81 -1.90 -5.60 4.05
C VAL A 81 -2.17 -6.86 3.25
N PHE A 82 -1.84 -8.00 3.84
CA PHE A 82 -2.15 -9.31 3.26
C PHE A 82 -3.45 -9.83 3.86
N ARG A 83 -4.39 -10.20 2.99
CA ARG A 83 -5.66 -10.83 3.37
C ARG A 83 -5.82 -12.19 2.71
N MET A 84 -6.33 -13.15 3.45
CA MET A 84 -6.80 -14.43 2.92
C MET A 84 -8.27 -14.30 2.55
N ILE A 85 -8.58 -14.48 1.27
CA ILE A 85 -9.96 -14.50 0.73
C ILE A 85 -10.09 -15.75 -0.12
N ASP A 86 -11.06 -16.60 0.21
CA ASP A 86 -11.34 -17.85 -0.52
C ASP A 86 -10.10 -18.71 -0.77
N GLY A 87 -9.21 -18.81 0.23
CA GLY A 87 -7.97 -19.57 0.17
C GLY A 87 -6.83 -18.93 -0.65
N ALA A 88 -7.03 -17.70 -1.14
CA ALA A 88 -6.02 -16.95 -1.90
C ALA A 88 -5.57 -15.70 -1.13
N VAL A 89 -4.28 -15.37 -1.26
CA VAL A 89 -3.73 -14.12 -0.71
C VAL A 89 -4.06 -12.96 -1.64
N ARG A 90 -4.70 -11.94 -1.06
CA ARG A 90 -4.88 -10.60 -1.64
C ARG A 90 -3.97 -9.61 -0.94
N VAL A 91 -3.40 -8.71 -1.72
CA VAL A 91 -2.55 -7.64 -1.22
C VAL A 91 -3.31 -6.33 -1.34
N ASP A 92 -3.66 -5.72 -0.22
CA ASP A 92 -4.21 -4.38 -0.22
C ASP A 92 -3.10 -3.36 0.05
N ILE A 93 -3.25 -2.17 -0.54
CA ILE A 93 -2.36 -1.04 -0.35
C ILE A 93 -3.14 0.05 0.38
N ILE A 94 -2.57 0.57 1.47
CA ILE A 94 -3.13 1.67 2.24
C ILE A 94 -2.08 2.78 2.27
N ASP A 95 -2.42 3.93 1.71
CA ASP A 95 -1.55 5.09 1.70
C ASP A 95 -2.13 6.20 2.59
N THR A 96 -1.34 6.61 3.58
CA THR A 96 -1.71 7.58 4.62
C THR A 96 -0.92 8.87 4.40
N HIS A 97 -1.16 9.55 3.29
CA HIS A 97 -0.56 10.86 3.05
C HIS A 97 -1.37 12.00 3.65
N ARG A 98 -0.66 13.05 4.11
CA ARG A 98 -1.33 14.26 4.56
C ARG A 98 -1.79 15.07 3.34
N PRO A 99 -3.09 15.43 3.23
CA PRO A 99 -3.62 16.14 2.07
C PRO A 99 -3.04 17.54 1.86
N ASP A 100 -2.45 18.13 2.91
CA ASP A 100 -1.87 19.47 2.92
C ASP A 100 -0.57 19.59 2.10
N HIS A 101 0.01 18.46 1.69
CA HIS A 101 1.09 18.45 0.70
C HIS A 101 0.51 18.46 -0.71
N GLY A 102 0.78 19.53 -1.46
CA GLY A 102 0.31 19.72 -2.85
C GLY A 102 0.78 18.66 -3.85
N ASP A 103 1.60 17.68 -3.43
CA ASP A 103 1.99 16.53 -4.25
C ASP A 103 1.16 15.25 -3.95
N THR A 104 0.14 15.31 -3.10
CA THR A 104 -0.68 14.15 -2.74
C THR A 104 -1.57 13.68 -3.88
N ALA A 105 -2.30 14.60 -4.53
CA ALA A 105 -3.16 14.28 -5.67
C ALA A 105 -2.41 13.59 -6.84
N PRO A 106 -1.24 14.09 -7.32
CA PRO A 106 -0.52 13.40 -8.40
C PRO A 106 0.01 12.02 -7.98
N LYS A 107 0.38 11.83 -6.71
CA LYS A 107 0.80 10.51 -6.18
C LYS A 107 -0.36 9.52 -6.19
N TRP A 108 -1.53 9.91 -5.70
CA TRP A 108 -2.70 9.04 -5.66
C TRP A 108 -3.28 8.76 -7.05
N SER A 109 -3.24 9.73 -7.96
CA SER A 109 -3.58 9.49 -9.37
C SER A 109 -2.66 8.44 -10.00
N ALA A 110 -1.34 8.55 -9.79
CA ALA A 110 -0.39 7.57 -10.28
C ALA A 110 -0.56 6.20 -9.63
N LEU A 111 -0.82 6.14 -8.32
CA LEU A 111 -1.09 4.90 -7.60
C LEU A 111 -2.37 4.21 -8.11
N ALA A 112 -3.43 4.96 -8.39
CA ALA A 112 -4.66 4.45 -9.01
C ALA A 112 -4.39 3.86 -10.40
N ALA A 113 -3.67 4.60 -11.26
CA ALA A 113 -3.31 4.14 -12.60
C ALA A 113 -2.44 2.87 -12.57
N TRP A 114 -1.43 2.84 -11.69
CA TRP A 114 -0.60 1.66 -11.48
C TRP A 114 -1.43 0.44 -11.04
N ALA A 115 -2.31 0.62 -10.07
CA ALA A 115 -3.14 -0.44 -9.53
C ALA A 115 -4.09 -1.05 -10.59
N ARG A 116 -4.63 -0.21 -11.48
CA ARG A 116 -5.45 -0.67 -12.61
C ARG A 116 -4.66 -1.53 -13.60
N ARG A 117 -3.42 -1.14 -13.91
CA ARG A 117 -2.54 -1.89 -14.81
C ARG A 117 -2.15 -3.25 -14.23
N VAL A 118 -1.89 -3.31 -12.92
CA VAL A 118 -1.71 -4.58 -12.18
C VAL A 118 -2.96 -5.45 -12.31
N ASN A 119 -4.14 -4.91 -12.02
CA ASN A 119 -5.40 -5.67 -12.09
C ASN A 119 -5.79 -6.07 -13.52
N ALA A 120 -5.33 -5.34 -14.54
CA ALA A 120 -5.47 -5.70 -15.94
C ALA A 120 -4.47 -6.79 -16.39
N GLY A 121 -3.51 -7.16 -15.53
CA GLY A 121 -2.51 -8.19 -15.82
C GLY A 121 -1.38 -7.72 -16.74
N GLU A 122 -1.12 -6.41 -16.82
CA GLU A 122 0.05 -5.90 -17.56
C GLU A 122 1.37 -6.32 -16.90
N PHE A 123 1.36 -6.43 -15.57
CA PHE A 123 2.47 -6.90 -14.73
C PHE A 123 1.89 -7.34 -13.37
N ASP A 124 2.65 -8.15 -12.63
CA ASP A 124 2.19 -8.67 -11.34
C ASP A 124 2.64 -7.77 -10.19
N ILE A 125 1.88 -7.76 -9.09
CA ILE A 125 2.33 -7.06 -7.87
C ILE A 125 3.59 -7.71 -7.27
N ASP A 126 3.82 -8.99 -7.55
CA ASP A 126 5.02 -9.74 -7.15
C ASP A 126 6.29 -9.15 -7.79
N ASP A 127 6.18 -8.50 -8.96
CA ASP A 127 7.28 -7.77 -9.59
C ASP A 127 7.77 -6.59 -8.72
N THR A 128 6.96 -6.16 -7.74
CA THR A 128 7.31 -5.15 -6.74
C THR A 128 7.57 -5.72 -5.34
N LEU A 129 7.16 -6.97 -5.08
CA LEU A 129 7.20 -7.66 -3.79
C LEU A 129 7.91 -9.00 -3.89
N ASP A 130 9.15 -8.96 -4.39
CA ASP A 130 9.94 -10.14 -4.66
C ASP A 130 10.01 -11.10 -3.45
N GLY A 131 9.86 -12.41 -3.69
CA GLY A 131 10.03 -13.42 -2.64
C GLY A 131 8.77 -13.84 -1.87
N LEU A 132 7.56 -13.46 -2.29
CA LEU A 132 6.32 -13.96 -1.67
C LEU A 132 5.99 -15.41 -2.04
N GLY A 133 6.62 -15.97 -3.08
CA GLY A 133 6.53 -17.39 -3.46
C GLY A 133 5.15 -17.85 -3.97
N ARG A 134 4.14 -16.98 -3.96
CA ARG A 134 2.82 -17.14 -4.58
C ARG A 134 2.45 -15.80 -5.19
N ARG A 135 2.15 -15.76 -6.50
CA ARG A 135 1.69 -14.54 -7.20
C ARG A 135 0.45 -13.98 -6.52
N PRO A 136 0.58 -12.96 -5.64
CA PRO A 136 -0.58 -12.42 -4.96
C PRO A 136 -1.40 -11.64 -5.98
N ARG A 137 -2.70 -11.50 -5.73
CA ARG A 137 -3.48 -10.53 -6.49
C ARG A 137 -3.58 -9.25 -5.71
N LEU A 138 -3.38 -8.13 -6.38
CA LEU A 138 -3.75 -6.84 -5.82
C LEU A 138 -5.25 -6.88 -5.45
N GLY A 139 -5.54 -6.35 -4.28
CA GLY A 139 -6.87 -6.22 -3.72
C GLY A 139 -7.28 -4.76 -3.76
N ARG A 140 -7.51 -4.20 -2.59
CA ARG A 140 -7.98 -2.82 -2.44
C ARG A 140 -6.80 -1.85 -2.44
N VAL A 141 -7.03 -0.63 -2.91
CA VAL A 141 -6.04 0.45 -2.85
C VAL A 141 -6.72 1.68 -2.28
N TRP A 142 -6.37 2.03 -1.04
CA TRP A 142 -7.00 3.11 -0.30
C TRP A 142 -6.04 4.28 -0.11
N ALA A 143 -6.51 5.47 -0.47
CA ALA A 143 -5.98 6.72 0.07
C ALA A 143 -6.72 7.06 1.35
N VAL A 144 -5.99 7.37 2.42
CA VAL A 144 -6.57 7.72 3.72
C VAL A 144 -6.27 9.18 4.03
N ILE A 145 -7.35 9.96 4.10
CA ILE A 145 -7.32 11.38 4.42
C ILE A 145 -7.68 11.57 5.90
N ASN A 146 -6.82 12.27 6.62
CA ASN A 146 -7.18 12.78 7.95
C ASN A 146 -7.99 14.08 7.80
N ASN A 147 -9.29 14.01 8.09
CA ASN A 147 -10.20 15.14 8.11
C ASN A 147 -10.51 15.61 9.55
N ARG A 148 -9.45 15.92 10.30
CA ARG A 148 -9.45 16.35 11.72
C ARG A 148 -9.98 15.27 12.68
N ASP A 149 -11.29 15.09 12.73
CA ASP A 149 -11.97 14.18 13.67
C ASP A 149 -12.18 12.79 13.04
N ASP A 150 -12.26 12.74 11.71
CA ASP A 150 -12.56 11.55 10.94
C ASP A 150 -11.42 11.12 10.01
N LEU A 151 -11.42 9.83 9.68
CA LEU A 151 -10.61 9.26 8.62
C LEU A 151 -11.50 8.97 7.42
N LEU A 152 -11.19 9.60 6.29
CA LEU A 152 -11.87 9.32 5.02
C LEU A 152 -11.01 8.35 4.23
N PHE A 153 -11.62 7.25 3.80
CA PHE A 153 -11.01 6.25 2.93
C PHE A 153 -11.54 6.45 1.52
N VAL A 154 -10.66 6.78 0.58
CA VAL A 154 -10.97 6.99 -0.84
C VAL A 154 -10.49 5.76 -1.61
N ASP A 155 -11.40 5.08 -2.30
CA ASP A 155 -11.08 3.92 -3.11
C ASP A 155 -10.40 4.38 -4.40
N LEU A 156 -9.10 4.13 -4.53
CA LEU A 156 -8.35 4.53 -5.72
C LEU A 156 -8.67 3.64 -6.93
N LEU A 157 -9.36 2.52 -6.74
CA LEU A 157 -9.82 1.68 -7.85
C LEU A 157 -11.20 2.10 -8.38
N GLU A 158 -11.96 2.90 -7.63
CA GLU A 158 -13.27 3.39 -8.08
C GLU A 158 -13.16 4.21 -9.38
N ASP A 159 -14.04 3.91 -10.33
CA ASP A 159 -14.05 4.52 -11.66
C ASP A 159 -14.08 6.05 -11.56
N GLY A 160 -13.24 6.74 -12.33
CA GLY A 160 -13.16 8.20 -12.30
C GLY A 160 -12.22 8.80 -11.24
N ILE A 161 -11.98 8.14 -10.10
CA ILE A 161 -11.21 8.73 -8.98
C ILE A 161 -9.77 9.09 -9.39
N GLY A 162 -9.06 8.17 -10.05
CA GLY A 162 -7.70 8.41 -10.52
C GLY A 162 -7.59 9.58 -11.49
N GLU A 163 -8.55 9.74 -12.40
CA GLU A 163 -8.57 10.85 -13.37
C GLU A 163 -8.91 12.20 -12.71
N GLN A 164 -9.85 12.19 -11.75
CA GLN A 164 -10.20 13.37 -10.97
C GLN A 164 -9.00 13.89 -10.17
N LEU A 165 -8.26 12.98 -9.52
CA LEU A 165 -7.04 13.32 -8.80
C LEU A 165 -5.94 13.86 -9.73
N GLY A 166 -5.85 13.33 -10.95
CA GLY A 166 -4.94 13.86 -11.98
C GLY A 166 -5.31 15.30 -12.38
N THR A 167 -6.60 15.57 -12.57
CA THR A 167 -7.11 16.90 -12.89
C THR A 167 -6.84 17.90 -11.75
N ILE A 168 -7.03 17.49 -10.50
CA ILE A 168 -6.69 18.29 -9.31
C ILE A 168 -5.19 18.62 -9.29
N ALA A 169 -4.33 17.65 -9.60
CA ALA A 169 -2.89 17.83 -9.65
C ALA A 169 -2.44 18.84 -10.72
N GLU A 170 -3.09 18.84 -11.88
CA GLU A 170 -2.79 19.76 -13.00
C GLU A 170 -3.31 21.18 -12.75
N THR A 171 -4.48 21.31 -12.13
CA THR A 171 -5.14 22.61 -11.91
C THR A 171 -4.66 23.34 -10.66
N GLY A 172 -3.93 22.67 -9.76
CA GLY A 172 -3.46 23.25 -8.50
C GLY A 172 -4.59 23.60 -7.53
N ALA A 173 -5.80 23.09 -7.77
CA ALA A 173 -6.95 23.30 -6.89
C ALA A 173 -6.78 22.44 -5.63
N GLY A 174 -6.16 23.00 -4.60
CA GLY A 174 -6.11 22.38 -3.27
C GLY A 174 -7.54 22.11 -2.77
N VAL A 175 -7.75 20.89 -2.25
CA VAL A 175 -8.98 20.49 -1.54
C VAL A 175 -9.14 21.31 -0.27
#